data_AF-A0A9D4HFC4-F1
#
_entry.id   AF-A0A9D4HFC4-F1
#
_cell.length_a   1.000
_cell.length_b   1.000
_cell.length_c   1.000
_cell.angle_alpha   90.00
_cell.angle_beta   90.00
_cell.angle_gamma   90.00
#
_symmetry.space_group_name_H-M   'P 1'
#
loop_
_entity.id
_entity.type
_entity.pdbx_description
1 polymer ?
#
loop_
_entity_poly.entity_id
_entity_poly.type
_entity_poly.pdbx_seq_one_letter_code
_entity_poly.pdbx_strand_id
1 'polypeptide(L)'
;MLQALLIILIASQISCHPLNTRFVLGATNATIEHIARCALRKNSTNIHLDRARCVLESYPLIDGHNDLAALYGIFANDSVYSVDLNSDMSFVWNHSYSRVDIPKLRMGLLGGQFWSCWVPCDAQYRDAVRMTLEQLDVIKRFINYYPGTFQFVDTSDDVLKSFHAGKIASMIGLEGGHSIDSSLGALRMYYELGVRYMTVTHSCNTPWADNWMVDEPTYNGTVLNGLTPFGKTVILEMNRLGMIVDLAHVAKKTMLDVLNVTRAPVLFTHSSVFSLCNHHRNVQDDVLLKTVFNFTIALFHVLLR
;
A
#
# COMPACT_ATOMS: atom_id res chain seq x y z
N MET A 1 -3.59 -24.01 5.72
CA MET A 1 -4.98 -23.54 5.49
C MET A 1 -5.02 -22.05 5.80
N LEU A 2 -4.69 -21.20 4.83
CA LEU A 2 -4.93 -19.76 4.91
C LEU A 2 -5.14 -19.29 3.45
N GLN A 3 -6.39 -19.27 3.02
CA GLN A 3 -6.80 -18.55 1.80
C GLN A 3 -7.28 -17.18 2.27
N ALA A 4 -6.37 -16.23 2.41
CA ALA A 4 -6.75 -14.82 2.54
C ALA A 4 -7.11 -14.32 1.12
N LEU A 5 -8.42 -14.27 0.85
CA LEU A 5 -8.97 -13.65 -0.35
C LEU A 5 -8.77 -12.14 -0.27
N LEU A 6 -7.76 -11.60 -0.96
CA LEU A 6 -7.71 -10.17 -1.25
C LEU A 6 -8.26 -9.97 -2.67
N ILE A 7 -9.50 -9.50 -2.77
CA ILE A 7 -10.08 -9.10 -4.05
C ILE A 7 -9.59 -7.67 -4.33
N ILE A 8 -8.61 -7.54 -5.23
CA ILE A 8 -8.30 -6.24 -5.83
C ILE A 8 -9.25 -6.02 -7.01
N LEU A 9 -10.12 -5.03 -6.88
CA LEU A 9 -10.88 -4.50 -8.01
C LEU A 9 -9.97 -3.58 -8.83
N ILE A 10 -9.35 -4.12 -9.89
CA ILE A 10 -8.83 -3.29 -10.98
C ILE A 10 -10.04 -2.90 -11.83
N ALA A 11 -10.61 -1.72 -11.59
CA ALA A 11 -11.56 -1.12 -12.51
C ALA A 11 -10.79 -0.41 -13.62
N SER A 12 -10.52 -1.09 -14.73
CA SER A 12 -10.16 -0.42 -15.99
C SER A 12 -11.15 -0.83 -17.08
N GLN A 13 -12.10 0.06 -17.40
CA GLN A 13 -12.72 0.04 -18.71
C GLN A 13 -11.68 0.49 -19.74
N ILE A 14 -10.94 -0.46 -20.31
CA ILE A 14 -10.14 -0.21 -21.51
C ILE A 14 -10.72 -1.10 -22.61
N SER A 15 -11.43 -0.47 -23.53
CA SER A 15 -11.72 -1.01 -24.84
C SER A 15 -10.40 -1.03 -25.62
N CYS A 16 -9.77 -2.19 -25.79
CA CYS A 16 -8.92 -2.55 -26.94
C CYS A 16 -8.43 -4.02 -26.82
N HIS A 17 -8.97 -4.88 -27.70
CA HIS A 17 -8.61 -6.27 -28.03
C HIS A 17 -8.50 -7.37 -26.93
N PRO A 18 -8.86 -8.64 -27.27
CA PRO A 18 -9.03 -9.70 -26.28
C PRO A 18 -7.67 -10.31 -25.90
N LEU A 19 -7.10 -9.86 -24.79
CA LEU A 19 -6.08 -10.62 -24.08
C LEU A 19 -6.79 -11.73 -23.30
N ASN A 20 -6.60 -12.97 -23.75
CA ASN A 20 -7.19 -14.18 -23.19
C ASN A 20 -6.42 -14.63 -21.93
N THR A 21 -6.23 -13.71 -20.99
CA THR A 21 -5.49 -13.97 -19.74
C THR A 21 -6.50 -14.18 -18.62
N ARG A 22 -6.75 -15.46 -18.28
CA ARG A 22 -7.52 -15.81 -17.08
C ARG A 22 -6.72 -15.46 -15.84
N PHE A 23 -6.96 -14.29 -15.26
CA PHE A 23 -6.56 -14.01 -13.88
C PHE A 23 -7.45 -14.85 -12.96
N VAL A 24 -6.85 -15.80 -12.26
CA VAL A 24 -7.56 -16.61 -11.26
C VAL A 24 -7.72 -15.76 -10.01
N LEU A 25 -8.81 -15.00 -9.96
CA LEU A 25 -9.38 -14.54 -8.70
C LEU A 25 -9.83 -15.78 -7.94
N GLY A 26 -9.18 -16.12 -6.83
CA GLY A 26 -9.78 -17.04 -5.87
C GLY A 26 -11.05 -16.38 -5.36
N ALA A 27 -12.21 -16.75 -5.89
CA ALA A 27 -13.51 -16.26 -5.44
C ALA A 27 -14.35 -17.47 -5.04
N THR A 28 -15.00 -17.43 -3.89
CA THR A 28 -15.94 -18.50 -3.53
C THR A 28 -17.15 -18.47 -4.49
N ASN A 29 -17.85 -19.58 -4.67
CA ASN A 29 -19.08 -19.60 -5.50
C ASN A 29 -20.10 -18.55 -5.03
N ALA A 30 -20.21 -18.32 -3.72
CA ALA A 30 -21.07 -17.27 -3.15
C ALA A 30 -20.61 -15.86 -3.56
N THR A 31 -19.30 -15.64 -3.69
CA THR A 31 -18.73 -14.38 -4.19
C THR A 31 -19.10 -14.13 -5.65
N ILE A 32 -18.96 -15.16 -6.48
CA ILE A 32 -19.30 -15.10 -7.91
C ILE A 32 -20.79 -14.82 -8.10
N GLU A 33 -21.65 -15.51 -7.36
CA GLU A 33 -23.10 -15.30 -7.39
C GLU A 33 -23.50 -13.88 -6.95
N HIS A 34 -22.86 -13.34 -5.92
CA HIS A 34 -23.10 -11.96 -5.50
C HIS A 34 -22.73 -10.98 -6.60
N ILE A 35 -21.50 -11.06 -7.13
CA ILE A 35 -21.02 -10.16 -8.18
C ILE A 35 -21.96 -10.23 -9.40
N ALA A 36 -22.43 -11.43 -9.76
CA ALA A 36 -23.43 -11.62 -10.80
C ALA A 36 -24.75 -10.90 -10.49
N ARG A 37 -25.26 -10.97 -9.24
CA ARG A 37 -26.45 -10.22 -8.81
C ARG A 37 -26.24 -8.70 -8.91
N CYS A 38 -25.08 -8.17 -8.50
CA CYS A 38 -24.77 -6.75 -8.66
C CYS A 38 -24.82 -6.33 -10.14
N ALA A 39 -24.26 -7.16 -11.04
CA ALA A 39 -24.27 -6.91 -12.48
C ALA A 39 -25.69 -6.87 -13.09
N LEU A 40 -26.68 -7.52 -12.46
CA LEU A 40 -28.07 -7.53 -12.92
C LEU A 40 -28.86 -6.26 -12.57
N ARG A 41 -28.29 -5.29 -11.85
CA ARG A 41 -28.92 -3.97 -11.70
C ARG A 41 -29.07 -3.35 -13.10
N LYS A 42 -30.31 -2.98 -13.48
CA LYS A 42 -30.68 -2.52 -14.84
C LYS A 42 -31.35 -1.14 -14.91
N ASN A 43 -31.83 -0.58 -13.80
CA ASN A 43 -32.71 0.61 -13.80
C ASN A 43 -32.15 1.81 -13.03
N SER A 44 -30.91 2.23 -13.30
CA SER A 44 -30.38 3.47 -12.73
C SER A 44 -29.75 4.39 -13.76
N THR A 45 -29.76 5.69 -13.47
CA THR A 45 -29.15 6.75 -14.28
C THR A 45 -27.63 6.60 -14.40
N ASN A 46 -26.97 5.92 -13.46
CA ASN A 46 -25.55 5.55 -13.57
C ASN A 46 -25.33 4.09 -13.17
N ILE A 47 -25.62 3.20 -14.12
CA ILE A 47 -25.60 1.75 -13.91
C ILE A 47 -24.22 1.20 -13.50
N HIS A 48 -23.14 1.83 -13.97
CA HIS A 48 -21.78 1.43 -13.64
C HIS A 48 -21.43 1.78 -12.19
N LEU A 49 -21.80 2.98 -11.74
CA LEU A 49 -21.58 3.41 -10.37
C LEU A 49 -22.36 2.55 -9.36
N ASP A 50 -23.61 2.19 -9.67
CA ASP A 50 -24.41 1.37 -8.76
C ASP A 50 -23.95 -0.08 -8.70
N ARG A 51 -23.41 -0.60 -9.81
CA ARG A 51 -22.72 -1.89 -9.81
C ARG A 51 -21.47 -1.86 -8.93
N ALA A 52 -20.66 -0.81 -9.05
CA ALA A 52 -19.47 -0.63 -8.23
C ALA A 52 -19.84 -0.56 -6.74
N ARG A 53 -20.81 0.29 -6.37
CA ARG A 53 -21.31 0.41 -4.98
C ARG A 53 -21.80 -0.92 -4.43
N CYS A 54 -22.61 -1.65 -5.19
CA CYS A 54 -23.12 -2.96 -4.78
C CYS A 54 -22.00 -3.94 -4.41
N VAL A 55 -20.90 -3.95 -5.17
CA VAL A 55 -19.73 -4.79 -4.86
C VAL A 55 -19.00 -4.25 -3.61
N LEU A 56 -18.74 -2.95 -3.54
CA LEU A 56 -17.99 -2.33 -2.45
C LEU A 56 -18.71 -2.36 -1.10
N GLU A 57 -20.05 -2.41 -1.10
CA GLU A 57 -20.86 -2.61 0.10
C GLU A 57 -20.67 -3.99 0.73
N SER A 58 -20.21 -4.98 -0.05
CA SER A 58 -20.06 -6.37 0.40
C SER A 58 -18.60 -6.84 0.47
N TYR A 59 -17.72 -6.20 -0.28
CA TYR A 59 -16.29 -6.52 -0.33
C TYR A 59 -15.50 -5.25 -0.06
N PRO A 60 -14.67 -5.20 0.99
CA PRO A 60 -13.94 -3.99 1.34
C PRO A 60 -12.98 -3.60 0.23
N LEU A 61 -13.07 -2.35 -0.23
CA LEU A 61 -11.94 -1.72 -0.91
C LEU A 61 -10.83 -1.51 0.13
N ILE A 62 -9.66 -2.10 -0.11
CA ILE A 62 -8.48 -1.91 0.73
C ILE A 62 -7.44 -1.18 -0.10
N ASP A 63 -7.15 0.05 0.31
CA ASP A 63 -6.09 0.86 -0.29
C ASP A 63 -4.75 0.55 0.39
N GLY A 64 -3.69 0.43 -0.44
CA GLY A 64 -2.38 -0.02 -0.02
C GLY A 64 -1.44 1.07 0.50
N HIS A 65 -1.75 2.36 0.26
CA HIS A 65 -0.81 3.44 0.58
C HIS A 65 -1.48 4.80 0.66
N ASN A 66 -1.40 5.46 1.81
CA ASN A 66 -1.93 6.81 1.99
C ASN A 66 -1.08 7.62 2.99
N ASP A 67 -0.61 8.77 2.54
CA ASP A 67 0.34 9.64 3.26
C ASP A 67 -0.31 10.64 4.23
N LEU A 68 -1.55 10.39 4.68
CA LEU A 68 -2.23 11.26 5.65
C LEU A 68 -1.35 11.58 6.89
N ALA A 69 -0.59 10.59 7.38
CA ALA A 69 0.31 10.80 8.51
C ALA A 69 1.42 11.82 8.21
N ALA A 70 1.98 11.80 6.99
CA ALA A 70 2.98 12.78 6.58
C ALA A 70 2.38 14.20 6.52
N LEU A 71 1.12 14.34 6.13
CA LEU A 71 0.44 15.65 6.12
C LEU A 71 0.29 16.24 7.53
N TYR A 72 0.07 15.41 8.56
CA TYR A 72 0.10 15.85 9.95
C TYR A 72 1.48 16.39 10.36
N GLY A 73 2.56 15.71 9.99
CA GLY A 73 3.92 16.20 10.25
C GLY A 73 4.21 17.53 9.54
N ILE A 74 3.86 17.62 8.26
CA ILE A 74 4.16 18.80 7.42
C ILE A 74 3.33 20.02 7.84
N PHE A 75 2.03 19.85 8.06
CA PHE A 75 1.08 20.96 8.17
C PHE A 75 0.51 21.17 9.58
N ALA A 76 0.70 20.21 10.49
CA ALA A 76 0.14 20.27 11.84
C ALA A 76 1.17 19.98 12.94
N ASN A 77 2.46 19.83 12.61
CA ASN A 77 3.51 19.51 13.59
C ASN A 77 3.09 18.34 14.48
N ASP A 78 2.61 17.27 13.85
CA ASP A 78 2.13 16.01 14.47
C ASP A 78 0.92 16.14 15.42
N SER A 79 0.31 17.33 15.49
CA SER A 79 -0.89 17.57 16.28
C SER A 79 -2.14 17.01 15.59
N VAL A 80 -2.54 15.79 15.97
CA VAL A 80 -3.75 15.16 15.42
C VAL A 80 -5.05 15.84 15.86
N TYR A 81 -4.99 16.60 16.96
CA TYR A 81 -6.16 17.24 17.58
C TYR A 81 -6.48 18.61 16.99
N SER A 82 -5.52 19.24 16.29
CA SER A 82 -5.72 20.55 15.65
C SER A 82 -6.37 20.44 14.26
N VAL A 83 -6.65 19.23 13.78
CA VAL A 83 -7.25 18.97 12.47
C VAL A 83 -8.45 18.05 12.64
N ASP A 84 -9.62 18.53 12.21
CA ASP A 84 -10.85 17.75 12.21
C ASP A 84 -11.04 17.05 10.86
N LEU A 85 -10.79 15.73 10.80
CA LEU A 85 -10.96 14.95 9.56
C LEU A 85 -12.43 14.81 9.12
N ASN A 86 -13.41 15.29 9.89
CA ASN A 86 -14.80 15.40 9.41
C ASN A 86 -15.01 16.63 8.52
N SER A 87 -14.09 17.59 8.58
CA SER A 87 -14.09 18.76 7.70
C SER A 87 -13.50 18.41 6.34
N ASP A 88 -13.81 19.21 5.31
CA ASP A 88 -13.21 19.03 3.99
C ASP A 88 -11.74 19.46 4.04
N MET A 89 -10.85 18.46 4.04
CA MET A 89 -9.43 18.68 4.23
C MET A 89 -8.76 19.44 3.09
N SER A 90 -9.46 19.65 1.97
CA SER A 90 -8.96 20.44 0.85
C SER A 90 -8.96 21.95 1.10
N PHE A 91 -9.74 22.42 2.09
CA PHE A 91 -9.71 23.79 2.59
C PHE A 91 -8.78 23.96 3.81
N VAL A 92 -8.41 22.87 4.48
CA VAL A 92 -7.52 22.89 5.66
C VAL A 92 -6.05 22.79 5.24
N TRP A 93 -5.76 21.83 4.39
CA TRP A 93 -4.48 21.65 3.74
C TRP A 93 -4.69 21.86 2.25
N ASN A 94 -3.78 22.57 1.58
CA ASN A 94 -3.92 22.93 0.18
C ASN A 94 -4.40 21.72 -0.66
N HIS A 95 -5.46 21.93 -1.47
CA HIS A 95 -6.11 20.95 -2.37
C HIS A 95 -5.13 20.00 -3.09
N SER A 96 -3.94 20.48 -3.46
CA SER A 96 -2.93 19.65 -4.14
C SER A 96 -2.40 18.50 -3.29
N TYR A 97 -2.39 18.65 -1.97
CA TYR A 97 -1.81 17.70 -1.02
C TYR A 97 -2.87 16.90 -0.26
N SER A 98 -4.09 17.42 -0.15
CA SER A 98 -5.11 16.89 0.75
C SER A 98 -6.30 16.29 0.02
N ARG A 99 -6.25 14.98 -0.17
CA ARG A 99 -7.28 14.19 -0.87
C ARG A 99 -8.07 13.27 0.07
N VAL A 100 -7.86 13.38 1.38
CA VAL A 100 -8.32 12.40 2.37
C VAL A 100 -9.02 13.12 3.50
N ASP A 101 -10.28 12.81 3.71
CA ASP A 101 -11.08 13.17 4.86
C ASP A 101 -12.18 12.13 5.08
N ILE A 102 -12.76 12.07 6.28
CA ILE A 102 -13.76 11.06 6.65
C ILE A 102 -14.95 11.08 5.67
N PRO A 103 -15.54 12.23 5.29
CA PRO A 103 -16.61 12.26 4.29
C PRO A 103 -16.23 11.62 2.96
N LYS A 104 -15.05 11.93 2.39
CA LYS A 104 -14.55 11.32 1.14
C LYS A 104 -14.32 9.82 1.29
N LEU A 105 -13.72 9.39 2.41
CA LEU A 105 -13.50 7.96 2.68
C LEU A 105 -14.81 7.17 2.75
N ARG A 106 -15.84 7.73 3.40
CA ARG A 106 -17.17 7.13 3.47
C ARG A 106 -17.86 7.11 2.11
N MET A 107 -17.80 8.21 1.37
CA MET A 107 -18.38 8.32 0.03
C MET A 107 -17.74 7.33 -0.96
N GLY A 108 -16.43 7.10 -0.83
CA GLY A 108 -15.67 6.13 -1.61
C GLY A 108 -15.86 4.66 -1.19
N LEU A 109 -16.64 4.40 -0.13
CA LEU A 109 -16.85 3.06 0.44
C LEU A 109 -15.54 2.34 0.79
N LEU A 110 -14.56 3.08 1.32
CA LEU A 110 -13.30 2.49 1.75
C LEU A 110 -13.56 1.54 2.94
N GLY A 111 -13.07 0.30 2.84
CA GLY A 111 -13.21 -0.72 3.87
C GLY A 111 -11.94 -0.93 4.68
N GLY A 112 -10.77 -0.64 4.10
CA GLY A 112 -9.49 -0.65 4.79
C GLY A 112 -8.44 0.25 4.14
N GLN A 113 -7.45 0.65 4.92
CA GLN A 113 -6.36 1.53 4.52
C GLN A 113 -5.08 1.09 5.20
N PHE A 114 -4.01 0.95 4.42
CA PHE A 114 -2.67 1.05 4.96
C PHE A 114 -2.26 2.52 5.02
N TRP A 115 -2.00 3.01 6.22
CA TRP A 115 -1.47 4.35 6.45
C TRP A 115 0.06 4.31 6.33
N SER A 116 0.60 5.14 5.45
CA SER A 116 2.04 5.22 5.22
C SER A 116 2.72 5.88 6.42
N CYS A 117 3.65 5.14 7.02
CA CYS A 117 4.61 5.66 7.98
C CYS A 117 5.88 6.03 7.21
N TRP A 118 5.81 7.16 6.52
CA TRP A 118 6.90 7.71 5.73
C TRP A 118 7.77 8.67 6.53
N VAL A 119 9.08 8.63 6.28
CA VAL A 119 10.03 9.66 6.73
C VAL A 119 10.95 10.08 5.58
N PRO A 120 11.38 11.35 5.52
CA PRO A 120 12.27 11.86 4.49
C PRO A 120 13.58 11.06 4.34
N CYS A 121 14.08 10.94 3.10
CA CYS A 121 15.32 10.21 2.80
C CYS A 121 16.57 10.84 3.44
N ASP A 122 16.57 12.15 3.68
CA ASP A 122 17.66 12.87 4.33
C ASP A 122 17.75 12.60 5.85
N ALA A 123 16.76 11.92 6.43
CA ALA A 123 16.82 11.38 7.79
C ALA A 123 17.67 10.10 7.89
N GLN A 124 18.01 9.45 6.77
CA GLN A 124 18.88 8.27 6.75
C GLN A 124 20.26 8.61 7.34
N TYR A 125 20.79 7.74 8.21
CA TYR A 125 22.01 7.97 9.01
C TYR A 125 21.94 9.14 10.00
N ARG A 126 20.72 9.61 10.31
CA ARG A 126 20.46 10.65 11.29
C ARG A 126 19.40 10.16 12.27
N ASP A 127 18.17 10.61 12.12
CA ASP A 127 17.08 10.45 13.05
C ASP A 127 15.88 9.69 12.45
N ALA A 128 16.09 8.97 11.33
CA ALA A 128 15.06 8.16 10.68
C ALA A 128 14.28 7.28 11.67
N VAL A 129 14.97 6.54 12.56
CA VAL A 129 14.31 5.67 13.56
C VAL A 129 13.40 6.46 14.51
N ARG A 130 13.84 7.62 14.99
CA ARG A 130 13.05 8.49 15.88
C ARG A 130 11.82 9.01 15.13
N MET A 131 12.02 9.56 13.93
CA MET A 131 10.94 10.09 13.11
C MET A 131 9.92 9.02 12.73
N THR A 132 10.37 7.78 12.45
CA THR A 132 9.47 6.66 12.19
C THR A 132 8.61 6.35 13.41
N LEU A 133 9.18 6.34 14.62
CA LEU A 133 8.40 6.15 15.85
C LEU A 133 7.36 7.26 16.07
N GLU A 134 7.71 8.51 15.78
CA GLU A 134 6.79 9.66 15.86
C GLU A 134 5.64 9.53 14.85
N GLN A 135 5.94 9.15 13.60
CA GLN A 135 4.93 8.91 12.57
C GLN A 135 4.01 7.73 12.92
N LEU A 136 4.55 6.64 13.49
CA LEU A 136 3.76 5.51 14.00
C LEU A 136 2.81 5.97 15.11
N ASP A 137 3.27 6.83 16.01
CA ASP A 137 2.46 7.42 17.07
C ASP A 137 1.35 8.33 16.50
N VAL A 138 1.65 9.20 15.54
CA VAL A 138 0.65 10.02 14.81
C VAL A 138 -0.44 9.13 14.24
N ILE A 139 -0.07 8.05 13.55
CA ILE A 139 -1.03 7.11 12.96
C ILE A 139 -1.96 6.53 14.02
N LYS A 140 -1.40 5.99 15.09
CA LYS A 140 -2.19 5.42 16.19
C LYS A 140 -3.09 6.46 16.86
N ARG A 141 -2.60 7.69 17.08
CA ARG A 141 -3.38 8.75 17.72
C ARG A 141 -4.56 9.20 16.87
N PHE A 142 -4.40 9.43 15.56
CA PHE A 142 -5.56 9.84 14.76
C PHE A 142 -6.57 8.70 14.60
N ILE A 143 -6.13 7.44 14.50
CA ILE A 143 -7.04 6.29 14.50
C ILE A 143 -7.87 6.27 15.79
N ASN A 144 -7.21 6.44 16.94
CA ASN A 144 -7.86 6.46 18.25
C ASN A 144 -8.75 7.68 18.46
N TYR A 145 -8.47 8.80 17.79
CA TYR A 145 -9.27 10.02 17.88
C TYR A 145 -10.63 9.89 17.19
N TYR A 146 -10.76 9.02 16.17
CA TYR A 146 -12.02 8.76 15.47
C TYR A 146 -12.45 7.28 15.58
N PRO A 147 -12.75 6.75 16.79
CA PRO A 147 -12.99 5.32 17.02
C PRO A 147 -14.32 4.81 16.41
N GLY A 148 -15.22 5.71 16.03
CA GLY A 148 -16.44 5.41 15.26
C GLY A 148 -16.17 5.23 13.76
N THR A 149 -15.01 5.68 13.27
CA THR A 149 -14.63 5.61 11.86
C THR A 149 -13.51 4.63 11.61
N PHE A 150 -12.42 4.73 12.36
CA PHE A 150 -11.23 3.91 12.19
C PHE A 150 -11.15 2.82 13.26
N GLN A 151 -10.53 1.71 12.90
CA GLN A 151 -10.13 0.67 13.85
C GLN A 151 -8.73 0.20 13.48
N PHE A 152 -7.78 0.34 14.41
CA PHE A 152 -6.46 -0.26 14.23
C PHE A 152 -6.58 -1.79 14.16
N VAL A 153 -5.98 -2.39 13.14
CA VAL A 153 -5.96 -3.84 12.95
C VAL A 153 -4.61 -4.28 12.39
N ASP A 154 -4.20 -5.48 12.75
CA ASP A 154 -2.91 -6.05 12.37
C ASP A 154 -3.00 -7.52 11.93
N THR A 155 -4.22 -8.01 11.70
CA THR A 155 -4.52 -9.33 11.13
C THR A 155 -5.57 -9.22 10.02
N SER A 156 -5.56 -10.16 9.07
CA SER A 156 -6.57 -10.21 7.99
C SER A 156 -7.99 -10.44 8.51
N ASP A 157 -8.13 -11.22 9.59
CA ASP A 157 -9.44 -11.50 10.18
C ASP A 157 -10.04 -10.24 10.80
N ASP A 158 -9.21 -9.42 11.44
CA ASP A 158 -9.67 -8.17 12.05
C ASP A 158 -9.99 -7.09 11.01
N VAL A 159 -9.36 -7.13 9.83
CA VAL A 159 -9.77 -6.30 8.68
C VAL A 159 -11.23 -6.59 8.31
N LEU A 160 -11.59 -7.88 8.17
CA LEU A 160 -12.97 -8.26 7.83
C LEU A 160 -13.95 -7.94 8.96
N LYS A 161 -13.57 -8.17 10.23
CA LYS A 161 -14.40 -7.80 11.39
C LYS A 161 -14.64 -6.29 11.45
N SER A 162 -13.62 -5.47 11.21
CA SER A 162 -13.72 -4.01 11.18
C SER A 162 -14.68 -3.56 10.08
N PHE A 163 -14.53 -4.12 8.87
CA PHE A 163 -15.41 -3.82 7.74
C PHE A 163 -16.87 -4.14 8.06
N HIS A 164 -17.15 -5.34 8.61
CA HIS A 164 -18.50 -5.72 9.01
C HIS A 164 -19.07 -4.89 10.17
N ALA A 165 -18.20 -4.31 11.00
CA ALA A 165 -18.59 -3.33 12.03
C ALA A 165 -18.82 -1.91 11.49
N GLY A 166 -18.73 -1.72 10.16
CA GLY A 166 -18.88 -0.40 9.52
C GLY A 166 -17.71 0.54 9.77
N LYS A 167 -16.53 0.03 10.11
CA LYS A 167 -15.30 0.80 10.35
C LYS A 167 -14.27 0.55 9.26
N ILE A 168 -13.43 1.56 9.02
CA ILE A 168 -12.28 1.46 8.12
C ILE A 168 -11.14 0.78 8.87
N ALA A 169 -10.82 -0.43 8.44
CA ALA A 169 -9.68 -1.19 8.93
C ALA A 169 -8.38 -0.40 8.68
N SER A 170 -7.67 -0.02 9.73
CA SER A 170 -6.51 0.85 9.65
C SER A 170 -5.25 0.06 10.01
N MET A 171 -4.42 -0.18 9.00
CA MET A 171 -3.16 -0.90 9.09
C MET A 171 -2.00 0.08 8.90
N ILE A 172 -0.78 -0.35 9.21
CA ILE A 172 0.41 0.49 9.12
C ILE A 172 1.46 -0.18 8.24
N GLY A 173 2.08 0.60 7.36
CA GLY A 173 3.24 0.16 6.60
C GLY A 173 4.35 1.21 6.61
N LEU A 174 5.60 0.74 6.70
CA LEU A 174 6.77 1.61 6.67
C LEU A 174 7.14 1.90 5.22
N GLU A 175 7.29 3.18 4.88
CA GLU A 175 7.72 3.58 3.54
C GLU A 175 9.21 3.91 3.51
N GLY A 176 10.02 2.87 3.37
CA GLY A 176 11.45 2.96 3.15
C GLY A 176 12.28 2.25 4.22
N GLY A 177 13.19 1.39 3.76
CA GLY A 177 14.07 0.59 4.62
C GLY A 177 15.10 1.40 5.40
N HIS A 178 15.27 2.69 5.13
CA HIS A 178 16.08 3.59 5.97
C HIS A 178 15.51 3.73 7.38
N SER A 179 14.20 3.49 7.55
CA SER A 179 13.51 3.49 8.85
C SER A 179 14.08 2.48 9.85
N ILE A 180 14.68 1.37 9.36
CA ILE A 180 15.27 0.35 10.24
C ILE A 180 16.75 0.60 10.55
N ASP A 181 17.38 1.60 9.93
CA ASP A 181 18.82 1.91 10.06
C ASP A 181 19.71 0.67 9.99
N SER A 182 19.43 -0.20 9.02
CA SER A 182 20.12 -1.50 8.83
C SER A 182 20.12 -2.42 10.06
N SER A 183 19.10 -2.33 10.92
CA SER A 183 18.94 -3.12 12.14
C SER A 183 17.74 -4.06 12.05
N LEU A 184 18.00 -5.38 12.11
CA LEU A 184 16.94 -6.38 12.26
C LEU A 184 16.20 -6.24 13.59
N GLY A 185 16.85 -5.66 14.62
CA GLY A 185 16.21 -5.35 15.89
C GLY A 185 15.11 -4.30 15.72
N ALA A 186 15.42 -3.20 15.03
CA ALA A 186 14.44 -2.16 14.72
C ALA A 186 13.27 -2.72 13.89
N LEU A 187 13.57 -3.52 12.85
CA LEU A 187 12.55 -4.20 12.04
C LEU A 187 11.56 -5.01 12.90
N ARG A 188 12.06 -5.84 13.83
CA ARG A 188 11.22 -6.62 14.74
C ARG A 188 10.40 -5.72 15.67
N MET A 189 10.99 -4.65 16.21
CA MET A 189 10.27 -3.74 17.10
C MET A 189 9.14 -3.02 16.37
N TYR A 190 9.32 -2.62 15.10
CA TYR A 190 8.21 -2.07 14.32
C TYR A 190 7.09 -3.08 14.08
N TYR A 191 7.43 -4.35 13.85
CA TYR A 191 6.41 -5.40 13.73
C TYR A 191 5.59 -5.54 15.02
N GLU A 192 6.23 -5.56 16.18
CA GLU A 192 5.56 -5.58 17.50
C GLU A 192 4.71 -4.31 17.72
N LEU A 193 5.13 -3.18 17.16
CA LEU A 193 4.36 -1.94 17.18
C LEU A 193 3.18 -1.93 16.20
N GLY A 194 2.96 -3.00 15.42
CA GLY A 194 1.79 -3.15 14.55
C GLY A 194 2.03 -2.91 13.07
N VAL A 195 3.29 -2.72 12.65
CA VAL A 195 3.63 -2.60 11.22
C VAL A 195 3.42 -3.94 10.52
N ARG A 196 2.82 -3.92 9.33
CA ARG A 196 2.51 -5.13 8.54
C ARG A 196 3.10 -5.17 7.15
N TYR A 197 3.59 -4.05 6.61
CA TYR A 197 4.54 -4.08 5.48
C TYR A 197 5.71 -3.14 5.70
N MET A 198 6.80 -3.37 4.95
CA MET A 198 7.84 -2.36 4.75
C MET A 198 8.20 -2.28 3.27
N THR A 199 8.18 -1.06 2.73
CA THR A 199 8.75 -0.72 1.43
C THR A 199 10.27 -0.77 1.52
N VAL A 200 10.89 -1.60 0.69
CA VAL A 200 12.33 -1.92 0.77
C VAL A 200 13.21 -0.67 0.69
N THR A 201 12.85 0.30 -0.16
CA THR A 201 13.48 1.63 -0.27
C THR A 201 12.40 2.69 -0.39
N HIS A 202 12.73 3.96 -0.15
CA HIS A 202 11.98 5.09 -0.72
C HIS A 202 12.76 5.59 -1.95
N SER A 203 12.71 6.87 -2.32
CA SER A 203 13.55 7.48 -3.37
C SER A 203 14.99 7.74 -2.88
N CYS A 204 15.61 6.74 -2.26
CA CYS A 204 17.02 6.74 -1.83
C CYS A 204 17.47 5.30 -1.58
N ASN A 205 18.74 5.01 -1.84
CA ASN A 205 19.31 3.71 -1.50
C ASN A 205 19.50 3.59 0.01
N THR A 206 19.22 2.40 0.54
CA THR A 206 19.75 1.97 1.84
C THR A 206 21.15 1.37 1.62
N PRO A 207 21.94 1.07 2.67
CA PRO A 207 23.18 0.29 2.51
C PRO A 207 23.00 -1.09 1.87
N TRP A 208 21.76 -1.55 1.69
CA TRP A 208 21.47 -2.95 1.38
C TRP A 208 20.47 -3.19 0.23
N ALA A 209 19.90 -2.14 -0.36
CA ALA A 209 19.00 -2.22 -1.51
C ALA A 209 19.04 -0.95 -2.39
N ASP A 210 18.94 -1.16 -3.71
CA ASP A 210 18.82 -0.10 -4.71
C ASP A 210 17.37 0.38 -4.91
N ASN A 211 17.20 1.70 -4.99
CA ASN A 211 15.93 2.38 -5.27
C ASN A 211 15.72 2.66 -6.76
N TRP A 212 14.47 2.96 -7.15
CA TRP A 212 14.01 3.15 -8.53
C TRP A 212 14.81 4.18 -9.32
N MET A 213 15.36 5.21 -8.67
CA MET A 213 16.18 6.21 -9.35
C MET A 213 17.44 5.61 -9.96
N VAL A 214 17.92 4.45 -9.49
CA VAL A 214 19.06 3.73 -10.09
C VAL A 214 18.82 3.36 -11.55
N ASP A 215 17.56 3.17 -11.95
CA ASP A 215 17.22 2.83 -13.34
C ASP A 215 17.13 4.09 -14.23
N GLU A 216 17.18 5.30 -13.67
CA GLU A 216 17.15 6.55 -14.44
C GLU A 216 18.49 6.81 -15.14
N PRO A 217 18.51 7.23 -16.42
CA PRO A 217 19.75 7.53 -17.14
C PRO A 217 20.61 8.63 -16.50
N THR A 218 19.99 9.49 -15.69
CA THR A 218 20.62 10.63 -15.03
C THR A 218 21.16 10.28 -13.63
N TYR A 219 20.97 9.04 -13.17
CA TYR A 219 21.42 8.61 -11.85
C TYR A 219 22.94 8.66 -11.73
N ASN A 220 23.41 9.34 -10.68
CA ASN A 220 24.83 9.51 -10.38
C ASN A 220 25.20 9.02 -8.96
N GLY A 221 24.28 8.31 -8.30
CA GLY A 221 24.51 7.76 -6.98
C GLY A 221 25.23 6.40 -6.99
N THR A 222 25.38 5.80 -5.81
CA THR A 222 25.99 4.47 -5.66
C THR A 222 25.02 3.39 -6.15
N VAL A 223 25.50 2.38 -6.87
CA VAL A 223 24.69 1.25 -7.33
C VAL A 223 25.15 -0.03 -6.65
N LEU A 224 24.24 -0.71 -5.95
CA LEU A 224 24.49 -1.96 -5.23
C LEU A 224 24.27 -3.22 -6.09
N ASN A 225 23.64 -3.05 -7.25
CA ASN A 225 23.20 -4.10 -8.17
C ASN A 225 22.06 -4.98 -7.59
N GLY A 226 21.08 -4.32 -6.95
CA GLY A 226 19.89 -4.93 -6.37
C GLY A 226 19.99 -5.10 -4.86
N LEU A 227 19.93 -6.35 -4.37
CA LEU A 227 20.07 -6.67 -2.95
C LEU A 227 21.49 -7.13 -2.59
N THR A 228 22.05 -6.54 -1.54
CA THR A 228 23.26 -7.05 -0.87
C THR A 228 22.97 -8.35 -0.10
N PRO A 229 23.98 -9.10 0.37
CA PRO A 229 23.77 -10.25 1.26
C PRO A 229 22.98 -9.91 2.54
N PHE A 230 23.21 -8.73 3.12
CA PHE A 230 22.43 -8.27 4.26
C PHE A 230 20.98 -7.98 3.86
N GLY A 231 20.76 -7.34 2.70
CA GLY A 231 19.41 -7.09 2.18
C GLY A 231 18.59 -8.37 2.00
N LYS A 232 19.22 -9.45 1.51
CA LYS A 232 18.56 -10.77 1.44
C LYS A 232 18.15 -11.29 2.83
N THR A 233 18.98 -11.04 3.85
CA THR A 233 18.68 -11.40 5.24
C THR A 233 17.49 -10.60 5.77
N VAL A 234 17.39 -9.31 5.43
CA VAL A 234 16.22 -8.46 5.77
C VAL A 234 14.94 -9.04 5.17
N ILE A 235 14.93 -9.39 3.87
CA ILE A 235 13.76 -9.99 3.21
C ILE A 235 13.33 -11.28 3.90
N LEU A 236 14.29 -12.15 4.25
CA LEU A 236 13.99 -13.41 4.94
C LEU A 236 13.46 -13.20 6.37
N GLU A 237 13.94 -12.17 7.08
CA GLU A 237 13.41 -11.81 8.40
C GLU A 237 11.98 -11.27 8.29
N MET A 238 11.68 -10.47 7.27
CA MET A 238 10.31 -10.02 6.99
C MET A 238 9.38 -11.22 6.74
N ASN A 239 9.80 -12.19 5.91
CA ASN A 239 9.04 -13.42 5.71
C ASN A 239 8.85 -14.22 7.01
N ARG A 240 9.89 -14.32 7.86
CA ARG A 240 9.81 -15.02 9.15
C ARG A 240 8.81 -14.35 10.10
N LEU A 241 8.76 -13.02 10.12
CA LEU A 241 7.80 -12.25 10.91
C LEU A 241 6.37 -12.32 10.36
N GLY A 242 6.20 -12.62 9.08
CA GLY A 242 4.93 -12.38 8.39
C GLY A 242 4.71 -10.89 8.10
N MET A 243 5.79 -10.11 7.98
CA MET A 243 5.76 -8.75 7.45
C MET A 243 5.81 -8.81 5.93
N ILE A 244 4.90 -8.10 5.28
CA ILE A 244 4.82 -8.06 3.83
C ILE A 244 5.97 -7.22 3.27
N VAL A 245 6.62 -7.75 2.24
CA VAL A 245 7.66 -7.02 1.49
C VAL A 245 6.98 -6.17 0.44
N ASP A 246 7.19 -4.85 0.48
CA ASP A 246 6.68 -3.93 -0.53
C ASP A 246 7.81 -3.48 -1.48
N LEU A 247 7.54 -3.60 -2.79
CA LEU A 247 8.41 -3.33 -3.91
C LEU A 247 8.12 -2.00 -4.61
N ALA A 248 7.23 -1.16 -4.07
CA ALA A 248 7.22 0.24 -4.45
C ALA A 248 8.62 0.86 -4.25
N HIS A 249 8.96 1.88 -5.03
CA HIS A 249 10.20 2.64 -4.97
C HIS A 249 11.52 1.90 -5.24
N VAL A 250 11.54 0.59 -5.50
CA VAL A 250 12.81 -0.13 -5.71
C VAL A 250 13.25 -0.12 -7.18
N ALA A 251 14.54 -0.32 -7.43
CA ALA A 251 15.06 -0.57 -8.78
C ALA A 251 14.57 -1.90 -9.34
N LYS A 252 14.47 -2.03 -10.67
CA LYS A 252 14.10 -3.28 -11.35
C LYS A 252 14.95 -4.46 -10.89
N LYS A 253 16.26 -4.26 -10.76
CA LYS A 253 17.18 -5.32 -10.27
C LYS A 253 16.85 -5.74 -8.84
N THR A 254 16.49 -4.80 -7.97
CA THR A 254 16.01 -5.09 -6.60
C THR A 254 14.69 -5.86 -6.63
N MET A 255 13.73 -5.51 -7.50
CA MET A 255 12.48 -6.26 -7.66
C MET A 255 12.77 -7.74 -7.97
N LEU A 256 13.64 -7.99 -8.95
CA LEU A 256 14.00 -9.34 -9.38
C LEU A 256 14.72 -10.13 -8.27
N ASP A 257 15.63 -9.49 -7.54
CA ASP A 257 16.35 -10.12 -6.43
C ASP A 257 15.41 -10.49 -5.28
N VAL A 258 14.49 -9.59 -4.90
CA VAL A 258 13.48 -9.89 -3.88
C VAL A 258 12.59 -11.06 -4.34
N LEU A 259 12.10 -11.04 -5.58
CA LEU A 259 11.25 -12.11 -6.13
C LEU A 259 11.95 -13.46 -6.22
N ASN A 260 13.29 -13.49 -6.25
CA ASN A 260 14.07 -14.73 -6.20
C ASN A 260 14.36 -15.20 -4.76
N VAL A 261 14.29 -14.31 -3.75
CA VAL A 261 14.65 -14.59 -2.35
C VAL A 261 13.43 -14.83 -1.47
N THR A 262 12.34 -14.11 -1.73
CA THR A 262 11.14 -14.13 -0.90
C THR A 262 10.51 -15.53 -0.83
N ARG A 263 9.97 -15.86 0.34
CA ARG A 263 9.25 -17.12 0.63
C ARG A 263 7.74 -16.92 0.74
N ALA A 264 7.27 -15.69 0.58
CA ALA A 264 5.88 -15.31 0.63
C ALA A 264 5.56 -14.31 -0.50
N PRO A 265 4.28 -14.15 -0.87
CA PRO A 265 3.85 -13.07 -1.76
C PRO A 265 4.35 -11.70 -1.30
N VAL A 266 4.70 -10.86 -2.26
CA VAL A 266 5.08 -9.46 -2.02
C VAL A 266 3.96 -8.51 -2.46
N LEU A 267 4.14 -7.22 -2.19
CA LEU A 267 3.25 -6.16 -2.67
C LEU A 267 4.01 -5.17 -3.56
N PHE A 268 3.26 -4.51 -4.43
CA PHE A 268 3.59 -3.16 -4.90
C PHE A 268 2.46 -2.28 -4.39
N THR A 269 2.68 -1.53 -3.31
CA THR A 269 1.60 -0.79 -2.62
C THR A 269 1.04 0.35 -3.46
N HIS A 270 1.91 1.04 -4.23
CA HIS A 270 1.56 2.18 -5.06
C HIS A 270 2.50 2.33 -6.29
N SER A 271 2.48 1.35 -7.18
CA SER A 271 3.14 1.43 -8.50
C SER A 271 2.13 1.26 -9.62
N SER A 272 2.40 1.79 -10.82
CA SER A 272 1.58 1.56 -12.01
C SER A 272 2.29 0.62 -13.00
N VAL A 273 1.73 0.47 -14.21
CA VAL A 273 2.28 -0.38 -15.28
C VAL A 273 3.22 0.44 -16.17
N PHE A 274 4.46 -0.02 -16.34
CA PHE A 274 5.50 0.71 -17.08
C PHE A 274 5.18 0.83 -18.58
N SER A 275 4.62 -0.21 -19.19
CA SER A 275 4.25 -0.20 -20.62
C SER A 275 3.12 0.79 -20.94
N LEU A 276 2.35 1.23 -19.94
CA LEU A 276 1.34 2.29 -20.08
C LEU A 276 1.91 3.69 -19.82
N CYS A 277 2.86 3.80 -18.90
CA CYS A 277 3.56 5.04 -18.59
C CYS A 277 5.02 4.72 -18.26
N ASN A 278 5.92 5.08 -19.19
CA ASN A 278 7.34 4.78 -19.14
C ASN A 278 8.05 5.64 -18.08
N HIS A 279 7.92 5.24 -16.82
CA HIS A 279 8.52 5.87 -15.66
C HIS A 279 9.05 4.79 -14.72
N HIS A 280 10.27 4.92 -14.19
CA HIS A 280 10.94 3.84 -13.45
C HIS A 280 10.32 3.51 -12.08
N ARG A 281 9.39 4.33 -11.58
CA ARG A 281 8.48 3.97 -10.46
C ARG A 281 7.46 2.87 -10.80
N ASN A 282 7.21 2.63 -12.09
CA ASN A 282 6.22 1.66 -12.58
C ASN A 282 6.86 0.30 -12.84
N VAL A 283 6.05 -0.75 -12.71
CA VAL A 283 6.50 -2.14 -12.82
C VAL A 283 6.61 -2.55 -14.28
N GLN A 284 7.77 -3.07 -14.67
CA GLN A 284 8.02 -3.58 -16.02
C GLN A 284 7.33 -4.93 -16.25
N ASP A 285 6.92 -5.19 -17.49
CA ASP A 285 6.14 -6.37 -17.86
C ASP A 285 6.83 -7.70 -17.51
N ASP A 286 8.16 -7.77 -17.60
CA ASP A 286 8.94 -8.96 -17.22
C ASP A 286 8.93 -9.21 -15.70
N VAL A 287 8.86 -8.15 -14.90
CA VAL A 287 8.65 -8.24 -13.45
C VAL A 287 7.21 -8.68 -13.16
N LEU A 288 6.20 -8.08 -13.82
CA LEU A 288 4.79 -8.47 -13.69
C LEU A 288 4.55 -9.95 -14.03
N LEU A 289 5.22 -10.49 -15.05
CA LEU A 289 5.12 -11.92 -15.34
C LEU A 289 5.66 -12.78 -14.19
N LYS A 290 6.75 -12.36 -13.54
CA LYS A 290 7.28 -13.06 -12.35
C LYS A 290 6.36 -12.94 -11.13
N THR A 291 5.59 -11.86 -10.99
CA THR A 291 4.66 -11.73 -9.86
C THR A 291 3.52 -12.76 -9.94
N VAL A 292 3.04 -13.09 -11.15
CA VAL A 292 2.01 -14.11 -11.37
C VAL A 292 2.45 -15.48 -10.85
N PHE A 293 3.71 -15.87 -11.09
CA PHE A 293 4.24 -17.17 -10.66
C PHE A 293 4.48 -17.26 -9.14
N ASN A 294 4.68 -16.13 -8.47
CA ASN A 294 4.93 -16.06 -7.03
C ASN A 294 3.68 -15.78 -6.18
N PHE A 295 2.48 -15.79 -6.78
CA PHE A 295 1.22 -15.36 -6.14
C PHE A 295 1.30 -13.94 -5.54
N THR A 296 2.17 -13.11 -6.08
CA THR A 296 2.40 -11.73 -5.67
C THR A 296 1.22 -10.86 -6.08
N ILE A 297 0.89 -9.91 -5.21
CA ILE A 297 -0.24 -9.00 -5.40
C ILE A 297 0.32 -7.64 -5.85
N ALA A 298 -0.09 -7.15 -7.02
CA ALA A 298 0.23 -5.80 -7.47
C ALA A 298 -0.98 -4.90 -7.26
N LEU A 299 -0.85 -3.86 -6.41
CA LEU A 299 -1.84 -2.80 -6.28
C LEU A 299 -1.47 -1.69 -7.27
N PHE A 300 -2.29 -1.52 -8.29
CA PHE A 300 -2.02 -0.52 -9.32
C PHE A 300 -2.55 0.84 -8.90
N HIS A 301 -1.66 1.82 -8.78
CA HIS A 301 -2.08 3.21 -8.69
C HIS A 301 -2.58 3.63 -10.08
N VAL A 302 -3.88 3.93 -10.22
CA VAL A 302 -4.44 4.46 -11.46
C VAL A 302 -4.48 5.98 -11.35
N LEU A 303 -3.44 6.65 -11.85
CA LEU A 303 -3.50 8.10 -12.08
C LEU A 303 -4.41 8.33 -13.30
N LEU A 304 -5.70 8.48 -13.06
CA LEU A 304 -6.62 9.03 -14.06
C LEU A 304 -6.19 10.49 -14.29
N ARG A 305 -5.62 10.77 -15.46
CA ARG A 305 -5.39 12.14 -15.93
C ARG A 305 -6.72 12.79 -16.30
#